data_AF-A0A523I094-F1
#
_entry.id   AF-A0A523I094-F1
#
_cell.length_a   1.000
_cell.length_b   1.000
_cell.length_c   1.000
_cell.angle_alpha   90.00
_cell.angle_beta   90.00
_cell.angle_gamma   90.00
#
_symmetry.space_group_name_H-M   'P 1'
#
loop_
_entity.id
_entity.type
_entity.pdbx_description
1 polymer ?
#
loop_
_entity_poly.entity_id
_entity_poly.type
_entity_poly.pdbx_seq_one_letter_code
_entity_poly.pdbx_strand_id
1 'polypeptide(L)'
;MRVRFFAGWNYKEDDALRPDFAKNAYDMGVPMGSDITNGPSGKAPDFLIQAIKDPDGANLDRVQIIKGWVDEAGERHEKIYDVAVSDDRKIGADGRARQVVGSSVNVKNASYTNSIGDPRLTAYWSDPEFDPKESAVYYVRVLEIPTPTWQAYDSKFYGVEMPKEVPMVHQERAYTSPIWYTP
;
A
#
# COMPACT_ATOMS: atom_id res chain seq x y z
N MET A 1 10.06 7.45 -2.06
CA MET A 1 8.66 7.14 -2.45
C MET A 1 7.69 8.15 -1.82
N ARG A 2 6.57 8.47 -2.47
CA ARG A 2 5.50 9.33 -1.92
C ARG A 2 4.17 8.61 -1.92
N VAL A 3 3.50 8.58 -0.77
CA VAL A 3 2.17 7.98 -0.60
C VAL A 3 1.20 9.04 -0.08
N ARG A 4 -0.01 9.05 -0.65
CA ARG A 4 -1.14 9.83 -0.17
C ARG A 4 -2.31 8.90 0.05
N PHE A 5 -2.96 9.05 1.20
CA PHE A 5 -4.11 8.25 1.60
C PHE A 5 -5.15 9.18 2.19
N PHE A 6 -6.38 9.03 1.72
CA PHE A 6 -7.53 9.84 2.14
C PHE A 6 -8.73 8.95 2.37
N ALA A 7 -9.59 9.36 3.28
CA ALA A 7 -10.89 8.75 3.52
C ALA A 7 -11.98 9.81 3.39
N GLY A 8 -13.15 9.44 2.91
CA GLY A 8 -14.29 10.33 2.74
C GLY A 8 -15.56 9.54 2.55
N TRP A 9 -16.70 10.21 2.65
CA TRP A 9 -18.00 9.55 2.56
C TRP A 9 -18.60 9.58 1.16
N ASN A 10 -17.99 10.28 0.20
CA ASN A 10 -18.58 10.55 -1.11
C ASN A 10 -17.56 10.48 -2.26
N TYR A 11 -16.44 9.79 -2.06
CA TYR A 11 -15.53 9.56 -3.17
C TYR A 11 -16.15 8.63 -4.20
N LYS A 12 -15.67 8.74 -5.44
CA LYS A 12 -16.00 7.86 -6.55
C LYS A 12 -14.73 7.22 -7.08
N GLU A 13 -14.88 6.11 -7.78
CA GLU A 13 -13.75 5.40 -8.40
C GLU A 13 -12.91 6.31 -9.31
N ASP A 14 -13.59 7.12 -10.14
CA ASP A 14 -12.95 8.07 -11.05
C ASP A 14 -12.14 9.15 -10.32
N ASP A 15 -12.41 9.43 -9.05
CA ASP A 15 -11.66 10.43 -8.28
C ASP A 15 -10.18 10.02 -8.11
N ALA A 16 -9.87 8.72 -8.12
CA ALA A 16 -8.51 8.20 -8.03
C ALA A 16 -7.64 8.58 -9.26
N LEU A 17 -8.28 8.83 -10.40
CA LEU A 17 -7.61 9.09 -11.68
C LEU A 17 -7.56 10.58 -12.04
N ARG A 18 -8.18 11.44 -11.22
CA ARG A 18 -8.26 12.87 -11.47
C ARG A 18 -6.88 13.55 -11.54
N PRO A 19 -6.67 14.51 -12.47
CA PRO A 19 -5.46 15.32 -12.49
C PRO A 19 -5.28 16.17 -11.22
N ASP A 20 -6.38 16.65 -10.63
CA ASP A 20 -6.42 17.45 -9.40
C ASP A 20 -6.61 16.57 -8.13
N PHE A 21 -6.23 15.29 -8.20
CA PHE A 21 -6.40 14.27 -7.14
C PHE A 21 -6.29 14.81 -5.71
N ALA A 22 -5.17 15.47 -5.39
CA ALA A 22 -4.92 15.94 -4.03
C ALA A 22 -5.91 17.02 -3.61
N LYS A 23 -6.19 18.00 -4.48
CA LYS A 23 -7.14 19.08 -4.18
C LYS A 23 -8.54 18.49 -3.92
N ASN A 24 -9.01 17.65 -4.83
CA ASN A 24 -10.30 16.97 -4.72
C ASN A 24 -10.41 16.14 -3.43
N ALA A 25 -9.34 15.42 -3.08
CA ALA A 25 -9.30 14.60 -1.87
C ALA A 25 -9.30 15.45 -0.57
N TYR A 26 -8.55 16.56 -0.53
CA TYR A 26 -8.63 17.46 0.63
C TYR A 26 -9.98 18.17 0.76
N ASP A 27 -10.65 18.48 -0.36
CA ASP A 27 -11.93 19.18 -0.34
C ASP A 27 -13.10 18.29 0.13
N MET A 28 -13.01 16.96 -0.07
CA MET A 28 -14.13 16.03 0.15
C MET A 28 -13.92 15.02 1.29
N GLY A 29 -12.75 15.01 1.93
CA GLY A 29 -12.45 14.04 2.97
C GLY A 29 -11.29 14.44 3.88
N VAL A 30 -10.77 13.46 4.60
CA VAL A 30 -9.68 13.62 5.57
C VAL A 30 -8.43 12.90 5.10
N PRO A 31 -7.22 13.46 5.34
CA PRO A 31 -5.96 12.80 5.01
C PRO A 31 -5.57 11.77 6.07
N MET A 32 -4.63 10.90 5.72
CA MET A 32 -3.89 10.04 6.66
C MET A 32 -3.45 10.79 7.92
N GLY A 33 -3.61 10.15 9.09
CA GLY A 33 -3.38 10.75 10.41
C GLY A 33 -4.59 11.44 11.02
N SER A 34 -5.78 11.33 10.41
CA SER A 34 -7.02 11.96 10.88
C SER A 34 -8.06 10.92 11.31
N ASP A 35 -9.13 11.40 11.94
CA ASP A 35 -10.31 10.60 12.24
C ASP A 35 -11.41 10.91 11.22
N ILE A 36 -11.98 9.88 10.58
CA ILE A 36 -13.16 10.03 9.74
C ILE A 36 -14.42 9.92 10.61
N THR A 37 -15.20 11.00 10.65
CA THR A 37 -16.38 11.15 11.51
C THR A 37 -17.60 11.60 10.70
N ASN A 38 -18.78 11.60 11.32
CA ASN A 38 -20.03 12.14 10.75
C ASN A 38 -20.45 11.48 9.42
N GLY A 39 -20.29 10.16 9.30
CA GLY A 39 -20.71 9.42 8.13
C GLY A 39 -22.23 9.25 8.01
N PRO A 40 -22.76 9.07 6.79
CA PRO A 40 -24.12 8.60 6.61
C PRO A 40 -24.33 7.26 7.33
N SER A 41 -25.50 7.08 7.94
CA SER A 41 -25.81 5.86 8.70
C SER A 41 -25.63 4.61 7.83
N GLY A 42 -24.79 3.69 8.28
CA GLY A 42 -24.54 2.40 7.63
C GLY A 42 -23.73 2.46 6.34
N LYS A 43 -23.16 3.61 5.96
CA LYS A 43 -22.30 3.73 4.78
C LYS A 43 -20.83 3.45 5.14
N ALA A 44 -20.15 2.61 4.37
CA ALA A 44 -18.72 2.40 4.50
C ALA A 44 -17.92 3.64 4.07
N PRO A 45 -16.77 3.92 4.71
CA PRO A 45 -15.86 4.96 4.26
C PRO A 45 -15.25 4.56 2.91
N ASP A 46 -15.19 5.54 2.01
CA ASP A 46 -14.53 5.42 0.71
C ASP A 46 -13.10 5.97 0.85
N PHE A 47 -12.15 5.32 0.21
CA PHE A 47 -10.73 5.62 0.33
C PHE A 47 -10.10 5.91 -1.02
N LEU A 48 -9.27 6.94 -1.06
CA LEU A 48 -8.43 7.27 -2.22
C LEU A 48 -6.96 7.12 -1.86
N ILE A 49 -6.25 6.40 -2.72
CA ILE A 49 -4.82 6.13 -2.56
C ILE A 49 -4.07 6.54 -3.81
N GLN A 50 -2.93 7.20 -3.61
CA GLN A 50 -1.96 7.46 -4.67
C GLN A 50 -0.56 7.19 -4.13
N ALA A 51 0.15 6.27 -4.78
CA ALA A 51 1.54 5.96 -4.52
C ALA A 51 2.36 6.22 -5.78
N ILE A 52 3.50 6.90 -5.60
CA ILE A 52 4.46 7.18 -6.67
C ILE A 52 5.83 6.74 -6.14
N LYS A 53 6.55 5.97 -6.96
CA LYS A 53 7.90 5.51 -6.61
C LYS A 53 8.85 6.67 -6.31
N ASP A 54 9.94 6.36 -5.62
CA ASP A 54 11.05 7.30 -5.55
C ASP A 54 11.67 7.51 -6.95
N PRO A 55 12.08 8.74 -7.34
CA PRO A 55 12.79 8.96 -8.60
C PRO A 55 13.96 8.00 -8.81
N ASP A 56 14.74 7.77 -7.76
CA ASP A 56 15.94 6.91 -7.78
C ASP A 56 15.65 5.48 -7.28
N GLY A 57 14.40 5.19 -6.91
CA GLY A 57 13.98 3.91 -6.34
C GLY A 57 13.35 2.95 -7.34
N ALA A 58 12.96 1.81 -6.81
CA ALA A 58 12.36 0.74 -7.58
C ALA A 58 10.88 1.01 -7.90
N ASN A 59 10.38 0.39 -8.96
CA ASN A 59 8.96 0.45 -9.27
C ASN A 59 8.12 -0.20 -8.16
N LEU A 60 6.83 0.13 -8.12
CA LEU A 60 5.90 -0.36 -7.11
C LEU A 60 5.40 -1.77 -7.48
N ASP A 61 5.39 -2.69 -6.51
CA ASP A 61 4.71 -3.99 -6.60
C ASP A 61 3.21 -3.80 -6.36
N ARG A 62 2.85 -3.26 -5.19
CA ARG A 62 1.43 -3.18 -4.80
C ARG A 62 1.16 -2.13 -3.73
N VAL A 63 -0.11 -1.75 -3.65
CA VAL A 63 -0.70 -0.98 -2.57
C VAL A 63 -1.65 -1.88 -1.79
N GLN A 64 -1.53 -1.85 -0.48
CA GLN A 64 -2.38 -2.59 0.45
C GLN A 64 -3.06 -1.64 1.42
N ILE A 65 -4.30 -1.95 1.78
CA ILE A 65 -4.95 -1.40 2.97
C ILE A 65 -4.92 -2.47 4.04
N ILE A 66 -4.44 -2.08 5.22
CA ILE A 66 -4.54 -2.88 6.43
C ILE A 66 -5.67 -2.27 7.25
N LYS A 67 -6.73 -3.06 7.46
CA LYS A 67 -7.84 -2.77 8.35
C LYS A 67 -7.58 -3.47 9.67
N GLY A 68 -7.55 -2.72 10.77
CA GLY A 68 -7.69 -3.24 12.12
C GLY A 68 -9.03 -2.83 12.70
N TRP A 69 -9.65 -3.67 13.54
CA TRP A 69 -10.87 -3.30 14.25
C TRP A 69 -10.99 -4.04 15.58
N VAL A 70 -11.89 -3.56 16.42
CA VAL A 70 -12.26 -4.19 17.69
C VAL A 70 -13.74 -4.57 17.61
N ASP A 71 -14.02 -5.86 17.83
CA ASP A 71 -15.39 -6.37 17.80
C ASP A 71 -16.17 -6.09 19.10
N GLU A 72 -17.45 -6.46 19.14
CA GLU A 72 -18.31 -6.29 20.32
C GLU A 72 -17.80 -7.03 21.58
N ALA A 73 -16.95 -8.06 21.42
CA ALA A 73 -16.33 -8.80 22.52
C ALA A 73 -15.03 -8.15 23.02
N GLY A 74 -14.53 -7.12 22.34
CA GLY A 74 -13.27 -6.45 22.64
C GLY A 74 -12.04 -7.16 22.04
N GLU A 75 -12.24 -8.12 21.13
CA GLU A 75 -11.13 -8.80 20.45
C GLU A 75 -10.62 -7.95 19.29
N ARG A 76 -9.29 -7.98 19.10
CA ARG A 76 -8.61 -7.23 18.03
C ARG A 76 -8.46 -8.10 16.80
N HIS A 77 -8.90 -7.57 15.67
CA HIS A 77 -8.80 -8.22 14.37
C HIS A 77 -7.97 -7.38 13.41
N GLU A 78 -7.31 -8.04 12.46
CA GLU A 78 -6.60 -7.39 11.35
C GLU A 78 -6.88 -8.14 10.05
N LYS A 79 -7.08 -7.39 8.97
CA LYS A 79 -7.20 -7.93 7.62
C LYS A 79 -6.50 -7.05 6.60
N ILE A 80 -5.86 -7.69 5.62
CA ILE A 80 -5.05 -7.02 4.61
C ILE A 80 -5.69 -7.20 3.24
N TYR A 81 -5.99 -6.09 2.59
CA TYR A 81 -6.51 -6.02 1.23
C TYR A 81 -5.44 -5.50 0.29
N ASP A 82 -5.12 -6.24 -0.78
CA ASP A 82 -4.43 -5.68 -1.95
C ASP A 82 -5.45 -4.85 -2.74
N VAL A 83 -5.16 -3.56 -2.96
CA VAL A 83 -6.11 -2.62 -3.59
C VAL A 83 -5.62 -2.06 -4.93
N ALA A 84 -4.31 -2.15 -5.18
CA ALA A 84 -3.72 -1.97 -6.50
C ALA A 84 -2.46 -2.84 -6.60
N VAL A 85 -2.24 -3.43 -7.78
CA VAL A 85 -1.07 -4.27 -8.06
C VAL A 85 -0.53 -3.93 -9.44
N SER A 86 0.79 -4.07 -9.60
CA SER A 86 1.45 -3.78 -10.86
C SER A 86 1.31 -4.87 -11.91
N ASP A 87 1.71 -4.54 -13.14
CA ASP A 87 1.89 -5.47 -14.26
C ASP A 87 0.58 -6.20 -14.64
N ASP A 88 -0.55 -5.47 -14.57
CA ASP A 88 -1.91 -5.96 -14.87
C ASP A 88 -2.35 -7.20 -14.06
N ARG A 89 -1.62 -7.52 -12.98
CA ARG A 89 -1.94 -8.63 -12.09
C ARG A 89 -3.35 -8.48 -11.51
N LYS A 90 -3.94 -9.60 -11.13
CA LYS A 90 -5.33 -9.63 -10.64
C LYS A 90 -5.38 -9.82 -9.13
N ILE A 91 -6.25 -9.04 -8.52
CA ILE A 91 -6.67 -9.19 -7.12
C ILE A 91 -7.85 -10.17 -7.11
N GLY A 92 -7.77 -11.20 -6.28
CA GLY A 92 -8.83 -12.19 -6.13
C GLY A 92 -10.05 -11.62 -5.39
N ALA A 93 -11.14 -12.38 -5.39
CA ALA A 93 -12.36 -12.02 -4.64
C ALA A 93 -12.13 -11.95 -3.11
N ASP A 94 -11.06 -12.58 -2.61
CA ASP A 94 -10.60 -12.49 -1.22
C ASP A 94 -9.81 -11.18 -0.93
N GLY A 95 -9.69 -10.29 -1.92
CA GLY A 95 -8.91 -9.06 -1.80
C GLY A 95 -7.40 -9.31 -1.80
N ARG A 96 -6.92 -10.46 -2.31
CA ARG A 96 -5.49 -10.80 -2.35
C ARG A 96 -5.02 -11.10 -3.76
N ALA A 97 -3.88 -10.54 -4.13
CA ALA A 97 -3.17 -10.87 -5.36
C ALA A 97 -2.20 -12.03 -5.11
N ARG A 98 -2.55 -13.20 -5.66
CA ARG A 98 -1.77 -14.45 -5.52
C ARG A 98 -0.55 -14.49 -6.45
N GLN A 99 -0.60 -13.78 -7.57
CA GLN A 99 0.53 -13.67 -8.47
C GLN A 99 1.59 -12.75 -7.86
N VAL A 100 2.79 -13.29 -7.68
CA VAL A 100 3.96 -12.53 -7.25
C VAL A 100 4.48 -11.65 -8.38
N VAL A 101 5.07 -10.50 -8.04
CA VAL A 101 5.66 -9.57 -9.03
C VAL A 101 6.95 -10.12 -9.66
N GLY A 102 7.62 -11.05 -8.98
CA GLY A 102 8.92 -11.57 -9.38
C GLY A 102 10.07 -10.74 -8.82
N SER A 103 11.24 -10.84 -9.45
CA SER A 103 12.44 -10.10 -9.07
C SER A 103 13.28 -9.80 -10.31
N SER A 104 13.76 -8.56 -10.41
CA SER A 104 14.72 -8.10 -11.42
C SER A 104 16.13 -7.93 -10.84
N VAL A 105 16.35 -8.40 -9.61
CA VAL A 105 17.62 -8.20 -8.90
C VAL A 105 18.73 -9.07 -9.48
N ASN A 106 19.84 -8.42 -9.82
CA ASN A 106 21.11 -9.07 -10.09
C ASN A 106 22.01 -8.92 -8.85
N VAL A 107 22.01 -9.97 -8.02
CA VAL A 107 22.79 -10.02 -6.77
C VAL A 107 24.27 -9.84 -7.02
N LYS A 108 24.84 -10.53 -8.03
CA LYS A 108 26.28 -10.45 -8.36
C LYS A 108 26.72 -9.02 -8.67
N ASN A 109 25.87 -8.25 -9.35
CA ASN A 109 26.15 -6.88 -9.71
C ASN A 109 25.55 -5.85 -8.74
N ALA A 110 24.95 -6.27 -7.62
CA ALA A 110 24.23 -5.41 -6.67
C ALA A 110 23.38 -4.36 -7.39
N SER A 111 22.55 -4.82 -8.31
CA SER A 111 21.77 -3.95 -9.21
C SER A 111 20.40 -4.57 -9.49
N TYR A 112 19.49 -3.79 -10.04
CA TYR A 112 18.16 -4.22 -10.43
C TYR A 112 17.66 -3.39 -11.62
N THR A 113 16.62 -3.85 -12.30
CA THR A 113 15.98 -3.10 -13.39
C THR A 113 14.52 -2.81 -13.06
N ASN A 114 14.02 -1.65 -13.46
CA ASN A 114 12.61 -1.28 -13.39
C ASN A 114 11.81 -1.84 -14.59
N SER A 115 12.07 -3.09 -14.94
CA SER A 115 11.42 -3.82 -16.05
C SER A 115 10.13 -4.52 -15.64
N ILE A 116 9.83 -4.55 -14.35
CA ILE A 116 8.60 -5.04 -13.72
C ILE A 116 8.15 -3.97 -12.72
N GLY A 117 6.91 -4.07 -12.24
CA GLY A 117 6.35 -3.06 -11.34
C GLY A 117 5.94 -1.79 -12.09
N ASP A 118 5.13 -0.97 -11.42
CA ASP A 118 4.65 0.30 -12.00
C ASP A 118 5.21 1.53 -11.27
N PRO A 119 5.50 2.64 -11.98
CA PRO A 119 6.03 3.85 -11.35
C PRO A 119 4.99 4.59 -10.49
N ARG A 120 3.70 4.32 -10.72
CA ARG A 120 2.57 4.93 -10.01
C ARG A 120 1.46 3.90 -9.88
N LEU A 121 0.88 3.82 -8.68
CA LEU A 121 -0.33 3.07 -8.41
C LEU A 121 -1.36 4.01 -7.78
N THR A 122 -2.59 3.95 -8.26
CA THR A 122 -3.74 4.66 -7.69
C THR A 122 -4.86 3.68 -7.44
N ALA A 123 -5.62 3.91 -6.37
CA ALA A 123 -6.76 3.07 -6.04
C ALA A 123 -7.89 3.90 -5.45
N TYR A 124 -9.11 3.46 -5.76
CA TYR A 124 -10.29 3.71 -4.96
C TYR A 124 -10.63 2.40 -4.25
N TRP A 125 -11.00 2.46 -2.97
CA TRP A 125 -11.41 1.27 -2.23
C TRP A 125 -12.48 1.65 -1.20
N SER A 126 -13.44 0.76 -1.00
CA SER A 126 -14.48 0.89 0.04
C SER A 126 -14.48 -0.41 0.83
N ASP A 127 -14.63 -0.33 2.15
CA ASP A 127 -14.52 -1.50 3.02
C ASP A 127 -15.72 -2.45 2.83
N PRO A 128 -15.51 -3.66 2.27
CA PRO A 128 -16.60 -4.59 1.99
C PRO A 128 -17.18 -5.24 3.25
N GLU A 129 -16.47 -5.18 4.37
CA GLU A 129 -16.84 -5.78 5.66
C GLU A 129 -16.97 -4.71 6.74
N PHE A 130 -17.41 -3.51 6.34
CA PHE A 130 -17.59 -2.39 7.27
C PHE A 130 -18.75 -2.64 8.22
N ASP A 131 -18.49 -2.54 9.53
CA ASP A 131 -19.52 -2.44 10.56
C ASP A 131 -19.44 -1.04 11.20
N PRO A 132 -20.50 -0.21 11.11
CA PRO A 132 -20.53 1.11 11.72
C PRO A 132 -20.50 1.10 13.26
N LYS A 133 -20.63 -0.06 13.91
CA LYS A 133 -20.57 -0.19 15.37
C LYS A 133 -19.17 -0.51 15.89
N GLU A 134 -18.26 -0.88 15.00
CA GLU A 134 -16.90 -1.28 15.38
C GLU A 134 -15.94 -0.10 15.23
N SER A 135 -15.10 0.12 16.24
CA SER A 135 -13.97 1.03 16.10
C SER A 135 -12.96 0.40 15.15
N ALA A 136 -12.58 1.13 14.10
CA ALA A 136 -11.70 0.63 13.05
C ALA A 136 -10.54 1.59 12.77
N VAL A 137 -9.45 1.03 12.29
CA VAL A 137 -8.25 1.75 11.87
C VAL A 137 -7.81 1.26 10.50
N TYR A 138 -7.50 2.19 9.61
CA TYR A 138 -7.06 1.90 8.26
C TYR A 138 -5.71 2.55 8.03
N TYR A 139 -4.74 1.81 7.50
CA TYR A 139 -3.50 2.40 7.01
C TYR A 139 -3.05 1.71 5.74
N VAL A 140 -2.29 2.43 4.92
CA VAL A 140 -1.81 1.92 3.65
C VAL A 140 -0.38 1.40 3.82
N ARG A 141 -0.11 0.24 3.23
CA ARG A 141 1.24 -0.28 2.99
C ARG A 141 1.50 -0.33 1.49
N VAL A 142 2.57 0.32 1.04
CA VAL A 142 3.05 0.23 -0.34
C VAL A 142 4.32 -0.61 -0.37
N LEU A 143 4.40 -1.55 -1.29
CA LEU A 143 5.57 -2.39 -1.53
C LEU A 143 6.21 -2.01 -2.86
N GLU A 144 7.53 -1.85 -2.87
CA GLU A 144 8.31 -1.77 -4.11
C GLU A 144 8.60 -3.18 -4.65
N ILE A 145 9.08 -3.31 -5.88
CA ILE A 145 9.67 -4.57 -6.35
C ILE A 145 10.94 -4.89 -5.55
N PRO A 146 11.41 -6.16 -5.53
CA PRO A 146 12.61 -6.50 -4.76
C PRO A 146 13.85 -5.70 -5.21
N THR A 147 14.68 -5.33 -4.23
CA THR A 147 15.95 -4.60 -4.43
C THR A 147 17.12 -5.34 -3.75
N PRO A 148 18.37 -5.10 -4.17
CA PRO A 148 19.53 -5.66 -3.48
C PRO A 148 19.67 -5.06 -2.07
N THR A 149 20.04 -5.89 -1.11
CA THR A 149 20.36 -5.42 0.25
C THR A 149 21.75 -4.78 0.31
N TRP A 150 22.05 -4.05 1.39
CA TRP A 150 23.41 -3.53 1.63
C TRP A 150 24.48 -4.62 1.63
N GLN A 151 24.15 -5.83 2.08
CA GLN A 151 25.04 -6.98 2.04
C GLN A 151 25.38 -7.41 0.60
N ALA A 152 24.46 -7.25 -0.35
CA ALA A 152 24.75 -7.47 -1.77
C ALA A 152 25.72 -6.42 -2.32
N TYR A 153 25.55 -5.15 -1.92
CA TYR A 153 26.48 -4.08 -2.28
C TYR A 153 27.88 -4.34 -1.68
N ASP A 154 27.97 -4.72 -0.41
CA ASP A 154 29.24 -5.02 0.26
C ASP A 154 29.94 -6.23 -0.36
N SER A 155 29.21 -7.32 -0.62
CA SER A 155 29.76 -8.51 -1.28
C SER A 155 30.42 -8.16 -2.63
N LYS A 156 29.75 -7.33 -3.43
CA LYS A 156 30.29 -6.86 -4.71
C LYS A 156 31.50 -5.94 -4.51
N PHE A 157 31.42 -4.99 -3.58
CA PHE A 157 32.45 -3.97 -3.37
C PHE A 157 33.74 -4.57 -2.81
N TYR A 158 33.63 -5.45 -1.80
CA TYR A 158 34.78 -6.08 -1.15
C TYR A 158 35.21 -7.40 -1.83
N GLY A 159 34.41 -7.93 -2.76
CA GLY A 159 34.71 -9.20 -3.43
C GLY A 159 34.64 -10.41 -2.49
N VAL A 160 33.77 -10.34 -1.47
CA VAL A 160 33.61 -11.41 -0.46
C VAL A 160 32.34 -12.21 -0.71
N GLU A 161 32.40 -13.51 -0.45
CA GLU A 161 31.22 -14.37 -0.48
C GLU A 161 30.49 -14.28 0.87
N MET A 162 29.20 -13.93 0.82
CA MET A 162 28.36 -13.88 2.01
C MET A 162 27.86 -15.30 2.37
N PRO A 163 27.73 -15.65 3.66
CA PRO A 163 27.08 -16.88 4.08
C PRO A 163 25.67 -17.01 3.49
N LYS A 164 25.20 -18.25 3.30
CA LYS A 164 23.93 -18.53 2.61
C LYS A 164 22.70 -18.00 3.36
N GLU A 165 22.84 -17.82 4.66
CA GLU A 165 21.79 -17.31 5.56
C GLU A 165 21.61 -15.80 5.45
N VAL A 166 22.57 -15.09 4.83
CA VAL A 166 22.51 -13.63 4.70
C VAL A 166 21.54 -13.25 3.56
N PRO A 167 20.51 -12.44 3.84
CA PRO A 167 19.59 -12.00 2.80
C PRO A 167 20.29 -11.02 1.85
N MET A 168 20.31 -11.36 0.57
CA MET A 168 20.90 -10.54 -0.50
C MET A 168 19.87 -9.69 -1.24
N VAL A 169 18.59 -9.91 -0.95
CA VAL A 169 17.45 -9.24 -1.57
C VAL A 169 16.44 -8.92 -0.49
N HIS A 170 15.87 -7.72 -0.54
CA HIS A 170 14.76 -7.31 0.31
C HIS A 170 13.70 -6.59 -0.51
N GLN A 171 12.63 -6.17 0.16
CA GLN A 171 11.55 -5.42 -0.44
C GLN A 171 11.27 -4.21 0.43
N GLU A 172 11.41 -3.02 -0.16
CA GLU A 172 11.15 -1.75 0.52
C GLU A 172 9.65 -1.52 0.71
N ARG A 173 9.32 -0.84 1.82
CA ARG A 173 7.93 -0.62 2.24
C ARG A 173 7.72 0.80 2.75
N ALA A 174 6.62 1.43 2.35
CA ALA A 174 6.10 2.62 3.01
C ALA A 174 4.80 2.29 3.75
N TYR A 175 4.64 2.89 4.93
CA TYR A 175 3.42 2.86 5.72
C TYR A 175 2.91 4.28 5.91
N THR A 176 1.60 4.49 5.78
CA THR A 176 0.98 5.78 6.10
C THR A 176 0.66 5.88 7.58
N SER A 177 0.46 7.10 8.07
CA SER A 177 -0.30 7.29 9.31
C SER A 177 -1.70 6.69 9.17
N PRO A 178 -2.28 6.17 10.26
CA PRO A 178 -3.63 5.60 10.22
C PRO A 178 -4.70 6.67 10.00
N ILE A 179 -5.82 6.26 9.42
CA ILE A 179 -7.10 6.95 9.51
C ILE A 179 -7.98 6.13 10.44
N TRP A 180 -8.53 6.76 11.47
CA TRP A 180 -9.40 6.09 12.44
C TRP A 180 -10.87 6.31 12.11
N TYR A 181 -11.69 5.33 12.42
CA TYR A 181 -13.14 5.43 12.46
C TYR A 181 -13.60 5.12 13.89
N THR A 182 -14.42 6.01 14.43
CA THR A 182 -15.06 5.84 15.74
C THR A 182 -16.59 5.88 15.53
N PRO A 183 -17.30 4.81 15.93
CA PRO A 183 -18.76 4.70 15.90
C PRO A 183 -19.50 5.87 16.56
#